data_AF-A0A3C0ZKC7-F1
#
_entry.id   AF-A0A3C0ZKC7-F1
#
_cell.length_a   1.000
_cell.length_b   1.000
_cell.length_c   1.000
_cell.angle_alpha   90.00
_cell.angle_beta   90.00
_cell.angle_gamma   90.00
#
_symmetry.space_group_name_H-M   'P 1'
#
loop_
_entity.id
_entity.type
_entity.pdbx_description
1 polymer ?
#
loop_
_entity_poly.entity_id
_entity_poly.type
_entity_poly.pdbx_seq_one_letter_code
_entity_poly.pdbx_strand_id
1 'polypeptide(L)'
;MASRLLVILLIVLASGILFGQQETLYMTVLNSRKHRLGARDNPTVGLFVSTDAGTSWQHRGWRGYIRTFYSEVGPDGTIWSACGNGVLQSTDNGGRWRIATGWEITEVLKVKVDPSNPAIIYAVTAYGIFKTIDHGKIWYEKNVGFQNPFTSDVLVDRSKNLQLFAATEEGVFRSRDGGDHWLLAGLEGKGIRTIVQDPKDFNKLYVGTEDDGFCLSGDGGNTWNRSNEGLQHRTVYAIAVDGQNSRTIFLGTHGGGVYRSLDGGKNWEQKGVGLKNLDVHSLVTLPSNSQTVFAGTLNGGLYRSTNGGESWEFNSQEEAQVWGLSVR
;
A
#
# COMPACT_ATOMS: atom_id res chain seq x y z
N MET A 1 53.09 -37.13 43.74
CA MET A 1 53.27 -36.17 42.64
C MET A 1 51.91 -35.99 42.00
N ALA A 2 51.15 -34.93 42.34
CA ALA A 2 51.04 -33.69 41.53
C ALA A 2 50.70 -34.03 40.06
N SER A 3 49.51 -33.72 39.52
CA SER A 3 49.01 -32.36 39.32
C SER A 3 47.47 -32.31 39.22
N ARG A 4 46.89 -31.21 39.73
CA ARG A 4 45.51 -30.79 39.46
C ARG A 4 45.51 -30.05 38.11
N LEU A 5 44.72 -30.50 37.15
CA LEU A 5 44.34 -29.68 35.99
C LEU A 5 43.08 -28.90 36.34
N LEU A 6 43.21 -27.58 36.42
CA LEU A 6 42.12 -26.63 36.58
C LEU A 6 41.52 -26.38 35.19
N VAL A 7 40.30 -26.86 34.92
CA VAL A 7 39.55 -26.49 33.72
C VAL A 7 38.83 -25.18 34.01
N ILE A 8 39.30 -24.09 33.39
CA ILE A 8 38.62 -22.79 33.43
C ILE A 8 37.47 -22.84 32.43
N LEU A 9 36.23 -22.86 32.95
CA LEU A 9 35.01 -22.75 32.16
C LEU A 9 34.79 -21.27 31.81
N LEU A 10 35.13 -20.88 30.57
CA LEU A 10 34.76 -19.57 30.00
C LEU A 10 33.31 -19.65 29.51
N ILE A 11 32.37 -19.22 30.36
CA ILE A 11 31.00 -18.95 29.93
C ILE A 11 31.00 -17.58 29.23
N VAL A 12 31.04 -17.60 27.90
CA VAL A 12 30.69 -16.42 27.10
C VAL A 12 29.18 -16.25 27.20
N LEU A 13 28.75 -15.22 27.92
CA LEU A 13 27.38 -14.71 27.85
C LEU A 13 27.15 -14.19 26.43
N ALA A 14 26.57 -15.03 25.57
CA ALA A 14 25.95 -14.56 24.36
C ALA A 14 24.71 -13.76 24.77
N SER A 15 24.83 -12.43 24.80
CA SER A 15 23.69 -11.54 24.69
C SER A 15 23.06 -11.78 23.32
N GLY A 16 22.12 -12.73 23.28
CA GLY A 16 21.22 -12.90 22.15
C GLY A 16 20.37 -11.65 22.02
N ILE A 17 20.87 -10.66 21.27
CA ILE A 17 20.00 -9.74 20.56
C ILE A 17 19.21 -10.64 19.63
N LEU A 18 18.00 -10.99 20.04
CA LEU A 18 16.97 -11.45 19.12
C LEU A 18 16.79 -10.30 18.14
N PHE A 19 17.51 -10.34 17.02
CA PHE A 19 17.18 -9.55 15.85
C PHE A 19 15.82 -10.06 15.41
N GLY A 20 14.75 -9.44 15.92
CA GLY A 20 13.43 -9.57 15.34
C GLY A 20 13.57 -9.28 13.85
N GLN A 21 12.98 -10.13 13.03
CA GLN A 21 12.98 -9.95 11.58
C GLN A 21 12.55 -8.52 11.27
N GLN A 22 13.45 -7.71 10.72
CA GLN A 22 13.14 -6.35 10.33
C GLN A 22 12.08 -6.38 9.22
N GLU A 23 11.13 -5.46 9.32
CA GLU A 23 10.03 -5.33 8.37
C GLU A 23 10.57 -5.05 6.96
N THR A 24 9.89 -5.63 5.98
CA THR A 24 10.21 -5.43 4.58
C THR A 24 9.27 -4.39 4.00
N LEU A 25 9.83 -3.29 3.49
CA LEU A 25 9.09 -2.24 2.81
C LEU A 25 9.22 -2.41 1.30
N TYR A 26 8.13 -2.14 0.61
CA TYR A 26 8.04 -2.14 -0.84
C TYR A 26 7.66 -0.74 -1.30
N MET A 27 8.35 -0.25 -2.33
CA MET A 27 8.13 1.05 -2.92
C MET A 27 8.03 0.90 -4.43
N THR A 28 6.92 1.37 -5.00
CA THR A 28 6.74 1.46 -6.45
C THR A 28 7.00 2.89 -6.93
N VAL A 29 7.98 3.01 -7.82
CA VAL A 29 8.33 4.26 -8.48
C VAL A 29 7.84 4.21 -9.91
N LEU A 30 6.82 4.99 -10.24
CA LEU A 30 6.21 4.98 -11.56
C LEU A 30 7.08 5.70 -12.60
N ASN A 31 7.59 6.87 -12.22
CA ASN A 31 8.37 7.73 -13.09
C ASN A 31 9.41 8.53 -12.29
N SER A 32 10.46 9.01 -12.95
CA SER A 32 11.46 9.89 -12.37
C SER A 32 12.00 10.84 -13.43
N ARG A 33 12.23 12.11 -13.06
CA ARG A 33 12.89 13.07 -13.96
C ARG A 33 14.34 12.70 -14.26
N LYS A 34 14.95 11.86 -13.42
CA LYS A 34 16.29 11.30 -13.64
C LYS A 34 16.27 10.10 -14.59
N HIS A 35 15.11 9.64 -15.04
CA HIS A 35 15.00 8.52 -15.97
C HIS A 35 15.66 8.85 -17.32
N ARG A 36 16.63 8.01 -17.71
CA ARG A 36 17.30 8.07 -19.00
C ARG A 36 17.00 6.79 -19.78
N LEU A 37 16.27 6.93 -20.89
CA LEU A 37 15.99 5.80 -21.79
C LEU A 37 17.31 5.14 -22.23
N GLY A 38 17.43 3.83 -22.00
CA GLY A 38 18.57 3.04 -22.45
C GLY A 38 19.79 3.00 -21.51
N ALA A 39 19.76 3.62 -20.33
CA ALA A 39 20.82 3.42 -19.33
C ALA A 39 20.82 1.96 -18.83
N ARG A 40 22.00 1.33 -18.73
CA ARG A 40 22.12 -0.08 -18.31
C ARG A 40 22.17 -0.27 -16.79
N ASP A 41 22.68 0.72 -16.06
CA ASP A 41 22.99 0.57 -14.64
C ASP A 41 22.37 1.72 -13.84
N ASN A 42 21.58 1.36 -12.81
CA ASN A 42 20.75 2.19 -11.94
C ASN A 42 19.33 2.54 -12.47
N PRO A 43 18.40 1.57 -12.43
CA PRO A 43 17.00 1.86 -12.72
C PRO A 43 16.40 2.82 -11.69
N THR A 44 15.94 3.98 -12.15
CA THR A 44 15.31 5.03 -11.32
C THR A 44 13.79 4.86 -11.19
N VAL A 45 13.23 3.79 -11.75
CA VAL A 45 11.80 3.45 -11.76
C VAL A 45 11.63 1.95 -11.57
N GLY A 46 10.48 1.52 -11.08
CA GLY A 46 10.18 0.10 -10.82
C GLY A 46 9.91 -0.18 -9.35
N LEU A 47 10.11 -1.43 -8.96
CA LEU A 47 9.96 -1.89 -7.59
C LEU A 47 11.28 -1.79 -6.84
N PHE A 48 11.25 -1.17 -5.67
CA PHE A 48 12.34 -1.13 -4.71
C PHE A 48 11.91 -1.80 -3.41
N VAL A 49 12.84 -2.51 -2.78
CA VAL A 49 12.62 -3.24 -1.54
C VAL A 49 13.66 -2.83 -0.51
N SER A 50 13.21 -2.55 0.70
CA SER A 50 14.07 -2.36 1.87
C SER A 50 13.77 -3.46 2.88
N THR A 51 14.81 -4.10 3.40
CA THR A 51 14.71 -5.13 4.45
C THR A 51 15.28 -4.64 5.78
N ASP A 52 15.53 -3.33 5.90
CA ASP A 52 16.19 -2.66 7.01
C ASP A 52 15.42 -1.40 7.46
N ALA A 53 14.09 -1.50 7.44
CA ALA A 53 13.14 -0.46 7.84
C ALA A 53 13.36 0.89 7.10
N GLY A 54 13.70 0.83 5.82
CA GLY A 54 13.84 1.98 4.92
C GLY A 54 15.18 2.69 5.03
N THR A 55 16.20 2.02 5.57
CA THR A 55 17.57 2.55 5.64
C THR A 55 18.28 2.43 4.29
N SER A 56 18.12 1.30 3.60
CA SER A 56 18.63 1.07 2.26
C SER A 56 17.56 0.47 1.34
N TRP A 57 17.67 0.77 0.05
CA TRP A 57 16.70 0.36 -0.98
C TRP A 57 17.40 -0.39 -2.11
N GLN A 58 16.91 -1.59 -2.39
CA GLN A 58 17.40 -2.42 -3.49
C GLN A 58 16.35 -2.48 -4.59
N HIS A 59 16.74 -2.21 -5.83
CA HIS A 59 15.85 -2.43 -6.96
C HIS A 59 15.60 -3.93 -7.16
N ARG A 60 14.33 -4.31 -7.34
CA ARG A 60 13.86 -5.69 -7.49
C ARG A 60 13.04 -5.88 -8.76
N GLY A 61 13.35 -5.13 -9.83
CA GLY A 61 12.62 -5.19 -11.09
C GLY A 61 13.13 -6.25 -12.07
N TRP A 62 12.50 -6.26 -13.25
CA TRP A 62 13.00 -6.92 -14.44
C TRP A 62 14.36 -6.30 -14.82
N ARG A 63 15.22 -7.03 -15.53
CA ARG A 63 16.47 -6.48 -16.12
C ARG A 63 16.26 -5.32 -17.12
N GLY A 64 15.02 -4.91 -17.35
CA GLY A 64 14.61 -3.72 -18.11
C GLY A 64 13.60 -2.90 -17.29
N TYR A 65 13.29 -1.69 -17.74
CA TYR A 65 12.41 -0.77 -17.00
C TYR A 65 10.96 -1.30 -16.93
N ILE A 66 10.48 -1.61 -15.72
CA ILE A 66 9.05 -1.86 -15.47
C ILE A 66 8.42 -0.56 -14.95
N ARG A 67 7.36 -0.09 -15.61
CA ARG A 67 6.42 0.87 -15.02
C ARG A 67 5.43 0.11 -14.15
N THR A 68 5.64 0.17 -12.84
CA THR A 68 4.77 -0.44 -11.82
C THR A 68 4.02 0.65 -11.07
N PHE A 69 2.70 0.50 -10.99
CA PHE A 69 1.82 1.41 -10.26
C PHE A 69 1.77 1.02 -8.78
N TYR A 70 1.61 -0.29 -8.52
CA TYR A 70 1.49 -0.84 -7.18
C TYR A 70 2.01 -2.27 -7.12
N SER A 71 2.54 -2.68 -5.97
CA SER A 71 2.96 -4.06 -5.73
C SER A 71 2.44 -4.55 -4.38
N GLU A 72 2.00 -5.80 -4.36
CA GLU A 72 1.53 -6.49 -3.17
C GLU A 72 2.24 -7.84 -3.03
N VAL A 73 2.50 -8.26 -1.80
CA VAL A 73 3.15 -9.54 -1.52
C VAL A 73 2.18 -10.46 -0.81
N GLY A 74 1.87 -11.58 -1.45
CA GLY A 74 0.99 -12.60 -0.90
C GLY A 74 1.60 -13.29 0.33
N PRO A 75 0.80 -13.93 1.19
CA PRO A 75 1.30 -14.62 2.38
C PRO A 75 2.33 -15.72 2.08
N ASP A 76 2.29 -16.28 0.86
CA ASP A 76 3.26 -17.24 0.32
C ASP A 76 4.62 -16.63 -0.08
N GLY A 77 4.77 -15.30 -0.02
CA GLY A 77 5.97 -14.57 -0.42
C GLY A 77 5.99 -14.20 -1.91
N THR A 78 4.95 -14.53 -2.67
CA THR A 78 4.83 -14.15 -4.08
C THR A 78 4.59 -12.65 -4.21
N ILE A 79 5.38 -11.97 -5.03
CA ILE A 79 5.20 -10.56 -5.36
C ILE A 79 4.34 -10.45 -6.60
N TRP A 80 3.27 -9.67 -6.50
CA TRP A 80 2.38 -9.28 -7.59
C TRP A 80 2.55 -7.79 -7.86
N SER A 81 2.71 -7.39 -9.11
CA SER A 81 2.88 -6.00 -9.51
C SER A 81 1.84 -5.60 -10.56
N ALA A 82 1.11 -4.54 -10.28
CA ALA A 82 0.23 -3.84 -11.20
C ALA A 82 1.07 -2.98 -12.16
N CYS A 83 1.03 -3.27 -13.45
CA CYS A 83 1.87 -2.61 -14.44
C CYS A 83 1.05 -2.09 -15.63
N GLY A 84 1.68 -1.25 -16.46
CA GLY A 84 1.06 -0.68 -17.66
C GLY A 84 0.48 -1.72 -18.62
N ASN A 85 1.09 -2.91 -18.70
CA ASN A 85 0.71 -3.97 -19.64
C ASN A 85 0.27 -5.24 -18.91
N GLY A 86 -0.49 -5.10 -17.83
CA GLY A 86 -1.06 -6.22 -17.08
C GLY A 86 -0.40 -6.46 -15.72
N VAL A 87 -0.53 -7.70 -15.24
CA VAL A 87 -0.03 -8.09 -13.91
C VAL A 87 1.26 -8.88 -14.06
N LEU A 88 2.30 -8.49 -13.34
CA LEU A 88 3.56 -9.22 -13.27
C LEU A 88 3.66 -9.99 -11.95
N GLN A 89 4.30 -11.16 -11.99
CA GLN A 89 4.49 -12.02 -10.83
C GLN A 89 5.97 -12.40 -10.67
N SER A 90 6.43 -12.43 -9.43
CA SER A 90 7.71 -13.01 -9.02
C SER A 90 7.52 -13.94 -7.82
N THR A 91 8.11 -15.13 -7.89
CA THR A 91 8.08 -16.15 -6.83
C THR A 91 9.43 -16.35 -6.15
N ASP A 92 10.42 -15.53 -6.49
CA ASP A 92 11.81 -15.60 -6.03
C ASP A 92 12.31 -14.23 -5.54
N ASN A 93 11.41 -13.49 -4.87
CA ASN A 93 11.69 -12.18 -4.26
C ASN A 93 12.22 -11.12 -5.26
N GLY A 94 11.64 -11.10 -6.46
CA GLY A 94 11.98 -10.15 -7.52
C GLY A 94 13.20 -10.54 -8.36
N GLY A 95 13.74 -11.75 -8.19
CA GLY A 95 14.86 -12.26 -9.00
C GLY A 95 14.49 -12.53 -10.46
N ARG A 96 13.29 -13.08 -10.68
CA ARG A 96 12.69 -13.36 -11.99
C ARG A 96 11.23 -12.92 -11.98
N TRP A 97 10.77 -12.50 -13.15
CA TRP A 97 9.43 -12.01 -13.38
C TRP A 97 8.79 -12.71 -14.57
N ARG A 98 7.49 -12.97 -14.47
CA ARG A 98 6.64 -13.38 -15.60
C ARG A 98 5.41 -12.47 -15.69
N ILE A 99 4.91 -12.29 -16.90
CA ILE A 99 3.60 -11.70 -17.10
C ILE A 99 2.56 -12.76 -16.74
N ALA A 100 1.65 -12.42 -15.84
CA ALA A 100 0.60 -13.31 -15.32
C ALA A 100 -0.75 -13.07 -16.00
N THR A 101 -0.82 -12.22 -17.01
CA THR A 101 -2.03 -11.91 -17.76
C THR A 101 -1.80 -12.08 -19.26
N GLY A 102 -2.80 -12.60 -19.97
CA GLY A 102 -2.74 -12.81 -21.42
C GLY A 102 -3.59 -11.83 -22.24
N TRP A 103 -4.18 -10.81 -21.62
CA TRP A 103 -5.11 -9.87 -22.28
C TRP A 103 -4.42 -8.59 -22.77
N GLU A 104 -5.11 -7.84 -23.63
CA GLU A 104 -4.66 -6.56 -24.21
C GLU A 104 -4.99 -5.33 -23.34
N ILE A 105 -5.53 -5.55 -22.13
CA ILE A 105 -5.90 -4.45 -21.23
C ILE A 105 -4.65 -3.77 -20.68
N THR A 106 -4.58 -2.46 -20.92
CA THR A 106 -3.57 -1.57 -20.36
C THR A 106 -4.04 -0.97 -19.02
N GLU A 107 -3.09 -0.58 -18.19
CA GLU A 107 -3.32 0.19 -16.94
C GLU A 107 -3.97 -0.61 -15.79
N VAL A 108 -3.24 -1.61 -15.29
CA VAL A 108 -3.54 -2.16 -13.96
C VAL A 108 -3.08 -1.16 -12.91
N LEU A 109 -4.00 -0.63 -12.13
CA LEU A 109 -3.76 0.40 -11.12
C LEU A 109 -3.31 -0.21 -9.79
N LYS A 110 -3.97 -1.29 -9.36
CA LYS A 110 -3.66 -2.03 -8.14
C LYS A 110 -3.82 -3.53 -8.32
N VAL A 111 -3.12 -4.28 -7.48
CA VAL A 111 -3.32 -5.71 -7.29
C VAL A 111 -3.50 -5.98 -5.80
N LYS A 112 -4.43 -6.86 -5.44
CA LYS A 112 -4.71 -7.30 -4.08
C LYS A 112 -4.68 -8.81 -3.98
N VAL A 113 -4.02 -9.35 -2.97
CA VAL A 113 -3.96 -10.79 -2.71
C VAL A 113 -4.88 -11.11 -1.56
N ASP A 114 -5.68 -12.17 -1.70
CA ASP A 114 -6.48 -12.65 -0.58
C ASP A 114 -5.55 -13.17 0.53
N PRO A 115 -5.63 -12.63 1.76
CA PRO A 115 -4.72 -13.02 2.84
C PRO A 115 -4.96 -14.45 3.33
N SER A 116 -6.14 -15.02 3.09
CA SER A 116 -6.48 -16.39 3.47
C SER A 116 -6.10 -17.41 2.39
N ASN A 117 -5.97 -16.97 1.14
CA ASN A 117 -5.65 -17.82 0.00
C ASN A 117 -4.80 -17.10 -1.05
N PRO A 118 -3.47 -17.29 -1.08
CA PRO A 118 -2.57 -16.61 -2.02
C PRO A 118 -2.80 -16.99 -3.50
N ALA A 119 -3.64 -17.98 -3.80
CA ALA A 119 -4.06 -18.29 -5.16
C ALA A 119 -5.08 -17.30 -5.72
N ILE A 120 -5.75 -16.52 -4.85
CA ILE A 120 -6.76 -15.55 -5.20
C ILE A 120 -6.14 -14.16 -5.27
N ILE A 121 -6.19 -13.55 -6.45
CA ILE A 121 -5.67 -12.21 -6.70
C ILE A 121 -6.73 -11.41 -7.44
N TYR A 122 -6.91 -10.16 -7.03
CA TYR A 122 -7.74 -9.17 -7.69
C TYR A 122 -6.84 -8.15 -8.39
N ALA A 123 -7.10 -7.91 -9.67
CA ALA A 123 -6.48 -6.84 -10.46
C ALA A 123 -7.51 -5.73 -10.66
N VAL A 124 -7.13 -4.51 -10.28
CA VAL A 124 -7.94 -3.31 -10.37
C VAL A 124 -7.46 -2.51 -11.58
N THR A 125 -8.38 -2.15 -12.46
CA THR A 125 -8.07 -1.52 -13.76
C THR A 125 -9.02 -0.37 -14.05
N ALA A 126 -8.71 0.42 -15.07
CA ALA A 126 -9.64 1.41 -15.64
C ALA A 126 -10.94 0.78 -16.19
N TYR A 127 -10.96 -0.53 -16.41
CA TYR A 127 -12.09 -1.31 -16.95
C TYR A 127 -12.72 -2.24 -15.90
N GLY A 128 -12.46 -1.97 -14.61
CA GLY A 128 -13.02 -2.72 -13.50
C GLY A 128 -12.09 -3.75 -12.91
N ILE A 129 -12.71 -4.73 -12.26
CA ILE A 129 -12.03 -5.70 -11.42
C ILE A 129 -11.96 -7.02 -12.16
N PHE A 130 -10.80 -7.63 -12.10
CA PHE A 130 -10.60 -9.00 -12.54
C PHE A 130 -10.06 -9.84 -11.40
N LYS A 131 -10.42 -11.12 -11.41
CA LYS A 131 -10.02 -12.08 -10.37
C LYS A 131 -9.40 -13.31 -11.00
N THR A 132 -8.34 -13.80 -10.38
CA THR A 132 -7.82 -15.15 -10.58
C THR A 132 -8.02 -15.96 -9.28
N ILE A 133 -8.11 -17.28 -9.41
CA ILE A 133 -8.16 -18.24 -8.30
C ILE A 133 -7.07 -19.32 -8.41
N ASP A 134 -6.17 -19.17 -9.38
CA ASP A 134 -5.20 -20.19 -9.78
C ASP A 134 -3.78 -19.64 -9.95
N HIS A 135 -3.45 -18.59 -9.18
CA HIS A 135 -2.19 -17.85 -9.26
C HIS A 135 -1.95 -17.24 -10.65
N GLY A 136 -2.97 -16.59 -11.20
CA GLY A 136 -2.87 -15.80 -12.42
C GLY A 136 -2.69 -16.66 -13.68
N LYS A 137 -3.20 -17.89 -13.72
CA LYS A 137 -3.25 -18.66 -14.98
C LYS A 137 -4.47 -18.25 -15.79
N ILE A 138 -5.61 -18.10 -15.13
CA ILE A 138 -6.87 -17.64 -15.72
C ILE A 138 -7.42 -16.47 -14.90
N TRP A 139 -7.95 -15.48 -15.62
CA TRP A 139 -8.59 -14.30 -15.05
C TRP A 139 -10.03 -14.20 -15.51
N TYR A 140 -10.90 -13.76 -14.60
CA TYR A 140 -12.33 -13.58 -14.81
C TYR A 140 -12.70 -12.13 -14.53
N GLU A 141 -13.50 -11.54 -15.41
CA GLU A 141 -14.15 -10.25 -15.17
C GLU A 141 -15.12 -10.33 -13.99
N LYS A 142 -15.09 -9.31 -13.13
CA LYS A 142 -15.86 -9.21 -11.89
C LYS A 142 -16.56 -7.86 -11.80
N ASN A 143 -17.32 -7.54 -12.85
CA ASN A 143 -17.91 -6.21 -13.06
C ASN A 143 -19.44 -6.16 -12.97
N VAL A 144 -20.11 -7.28 -12.67
CA VAL A 144 -21.58 -7.32 -12.62
C VAL A 144 -22.07 -6.43 -11.48
N GLY A 145 -22.90 -5.44 -11.83
CA GLY A 145 -23.45 -4.45 -10.89
C GLY A 145 -22.82 -3.06 -11.00
N PHE A 146 -21.67 -2.92 -11.66
CA PHE A 146 -21.13 -1.59 -12.00
C PHE A 146 -21.86 -1.00 -13.21
N GLN A 147 -22.17 0.30 -13.15
CA GLN A 147 -22.60 1.06 -14.32
C GLN A 147 -21.37 1.63 -15.05
N ASN A 148 -20.44 2.22 -14.29
CA ASN A 148 -19.11 2.57 -14.75
C ASN A 148 -18.07 1.65 -14.08
N PRO A 149 -17.31 0.85 -14.83
CA PRO A 149 -16.41 -0.12 -14.23
C PRO A 149 -15.12 0.51 -13.68
N PHE A 150 -14.81 1.79 -13.93
CA PHE A 150 -13.56 2.37 -13.43
C PHE A 150 -13.43 2.21 -11.92
N THR A 151 -12.38 1.50 -11.50
CA THR A 151 -12.13 1.17 -10.09
C THR A 151 -10.72 1.62 -9.72
N SER A 152 -10.59 2.32 -8.60
CA SER A 152 -9.31 2.86 -8.11
C SER A 152 -8.63 1.94 -7.08
N ASP A 153 -9.42 1.19 -6.31
CA ASP A 153 -8.94 0.26 -5.30
C ASP A 153 -9.97 -0.84 -5.00
N VAL A 154 -9.50 -1.96 -4.46
CA VAL A 154 -10.34 -3.00 -3.90
C VAL A 154 -9.80 -3.39 -2.53
N LEU A 155 -10.69 -3.64 -1.59
CA LEU A 155 -10.38 -4.11 -0.25
C LEU A 155 -10.96 -5.51 -0.07
N VAL A 156 -10.11 -6.47 0.27
CA VAL A 156 -10.52 -7.80 0.73
C VAL A 156 -10.78 -7.72 2.24
N ASP A 157 -12.01 -8.01 2.68
CA ASP A 157 -12.36 -7.95 4.10
C ASP A 157 -11.68 -9.09 4.86
N ARG A 158 -10.82 -8.75 5.84
CA ARG A 158 -10.06 -9.72 6.62
C ARG A 158 -10.89 -10.51 7.62
N SER A 159 -12.12 -10.06 7.90
CA SER A 159 -13.01 -10.65 8.90
C SER A 159 -14.16 -11.47 8.30
N LYS A 160 -14.46 -11.26 7.02
CA LYS A 160 -15.63 -11.84 6.35
C LYS A 160 -15.22 -12.45 5.03
N ASN A 161 -15.25 -13.78 4.97
CA ASN A 161 -14.95 -14.53 3.77
C ASN A 161 -15.82 -14.03 2.59
N LEU A 162 -15.20 -13.90 1.40
CA LEU A 162 -15.82 -13.43 0.17
C LEU A 162 -16.38 -11.99 0.19
N GLN A 163 -16.29 -11.26 1.29
CA GLN A 163 -16.70 -9.86 1.32
C GLN A 163 -15.59 -8.97 0.78
N LEU A 164 -15.95 -8.14 -0.20
CA LEU A 164 -15.06 -7.16 -0.81
C LEU A 164 -15.71 -5.78 -0.83
N PHE A 165 -14.88 -4.74 -0.83
CA PHE A 165 -15.31 -3.39 -1.15
C PHE A 165 -14.51 -2.84 -2.31
N ALA A 166 -15.17 -2.18 -3.26
CA ALA A 166 -14.55 -1.51 -4.39
C ALA A 166 -14.68 0.01 -4.23
N ALA A 167 -13.56 0.71 -4.43
CA ALA A 167 -13.51 2.16 -4.57
C ALA A 167 -13.67 2.50 -6.05
N THR A 168 -14.73 3.22 -6.40
CA THR A 168 -15.09 3.55 -7.79
C THR A 168 -15.32 5.05 -7.97
N GLU A 169 -15.54 5.51 -9.20
CA GLU A 169 -15.95 6.91 -9.46
C GLU A 169 -17.39 7.22 -8.98
N GLU A 170 -18.21 6.20 -8.71
CA GLU A 170 -19.63 6.35 -8.39
C GLU A 170 -19.94 6.12 -6.89
N GLY A 171 -18.95 5.73 -6.11
CA GLY A 171 -19.08 5.47 -4.68
C GLY A 171 -18.36 4.20 -4.23
N VAL A 172 -18.72 3.74 -3.03
CA VAL A 172 -18.24 2.47 -2.49
C VAL A 172 -19.22 1.37 -2.88
N PHE A 173 -18.74 0.34 -3.56
CA PHE A 173 -19.52 -0.87 -3.84
C PHE A 173 -19.07 -2.01 -2.93
N ARG A 174 -20.00 -2.91 -2.62
CA ARG A 174 -19.75 -4.11 -1.82
C ARG A 174 -20.16 -5.35 -2.59
N SER A 175 -19.30 -6.37 -2.53
CA SER A 175 -19.61 -7.75 -2.93
C SER A 175 -19.59 -8.64 -1.68
N ARG A 176 -20.43 -9.68 -1.68
CA ARG A 176 -20.48 -10.73 -0.64
C ARG A 176 -20.21 -12.14 -1.20
N ASP A 177 -19.84 -12.20 -2.47
CA ASP A 177 -19.65 -13.42 -3.25
C ASP A 177 -18.30 -13.41 -3.98
N GLY A 178 -17.33 -12.69 -3.42
CA GLY A 178 -15.94 -12.70 -3.91
C GLY A 178 -15.79 -11.98 -5.25
N GLY A 179 -16.62 -10.96 -5.49
CA GLY A 179 -16.59 -10.07 -6.66
C GLY A 179 -17.54 -10.48 -7.78
N ASP A 180 -18.37 -11.51 -7.60
CA ASP A 180 -19.28 -11.96 -8.67
C ASP A 180 -20.39 -10.94 -8.90
N HIS A 181 -20.94 -10.33 -7.84
CA HIS A 181 -21.91 -9.24 -7.92
C HIS A 181 -21.56 -8.09 -6.97
N TRP A 182 -21.79 -6.87 -7.43
CA TRP A 182 -21.54 -5.64 -6.69
C TRP A 182 -22.83 -4.85 -6.48
N LEU A 183 -22.98 -4.31 -5.27
CA LEU A 183 -24.06 -3.40 -4.90
C LEU A 183 -23.48 -2.13 -4.30
N LEU A 184 -24.06 -0.97 -4.65
CA LEU A 184 -23.70 0.30 -4.01
C LEU A 184 -23.91 0.20 -2.49
N ALA A 185 -22.88 0.54 -1.73
CA ALA A 185 -22.81 0.42 -0.28
C ALA A 185 -22.69 1.78 0.42
N GLY A 186 -22.49 2.87 -0.32
CA GLY A 186 -22.51 4.22 0.21
C GLY A 186 -21.74 5.22 -0.64
N LEU A 187 -21.84 6.50 -0.24
CA LEU A 187 -21.16 7.62 -0.91
C LEU A 187 -21.51 7.72 -2.39
N GLU A 188 -22.80 7.59 -2.71
CA GLU A 188 -23.31 7.68 -4.08
C GLU A 188 -22.86 8.98 -4.77
N GLY A 189 -22.35 8.85 -5.99
CA GLY A 189 -21.87 9.97 -6.79
C GLY A 189 -20.55 10.59 -6.31
N LYS A 190 -19.83 9.92 -5.39
CA LYS A 190 -18.51 10.36 -4.92
C LYS A 190 -17.40 9.47 -5.46
N GLY A 191 -16.42 10.10 -6.11
CA GLY A 191 -15.21 9.43 -6.55
C GLY A 191 -14.37 8.99 -5.36
N ILE A 192 -14.21 7.68 -5.20
CA ILE A 192 -13.41 7.07 -4.13
C ILE A 192 -12.02 6.78 -4.69
N ARG A 193 -10.96 7.23 -4.00
CA ARG A 193 -9.56 7.07 -4.43
C ARG A 193 -8.84 5.94 -3.71
N THR A 194 -9.25 5.66 -2.47
CA THR A 194 -8.63 4.62 -1.65
C THR A 194 -9.61 4.14 -0.59
N ILE A 195 -9.52 2.86 -0.24
CA ILE A 195 -10.30 2.25 0.83
C ILE A 195 -9.40 1.35 1.66
N VAL A 196 -9.47 1.50 2.98
CA VAL A 196 -8.66 0.70 3.92
C VAL A 196 -9.51 0.22 5.09
N GLN A 197 -9.16 -0.95 5.63
CA GLN A 197 -9.75 -1.49 6.85
C GLN A 197 -8.80 -1.27 8.02
N ASP A 198 -9.35 -0.89 9.17
CA ASP A 198 -8.58 -0.75 10.40
C ASP A 198 -7.86 -2.07 10.76
N PRO A 199 -6.58 -2.04 11.17
CA PRO A 199 -5.80 -3.25 11.44
C PRO A 199 -6.25 -4.01 12.70
N LYS A 200 -6.98 -3.37 13.62
CA LYS A 200 -7.43 -3.97 14.88
C LYS A 200 -8.94 -4.15 14.96
N ASP A 201 -9.70 -3.25 14.38
CA ASP A 201 -11.16 -3.25 14.41
C ASP A 201 -11.72 -3.43 12.99
N PHE A 202 -11.91 -4.67 12.55
CA PHE A 202 -12.31 -4.95 11.17
C PHE A 202 -13.69 -4.42 10.75
N ASN A 203 -14.50 -3.92 11.69
CA ASN A 203 -15.74 -3.21 11.36
C ASN A 203 -15.50 -1.75 10.94
N LYS A 204 -14.30 -1.21 11.19
CA LYS A 204 -13.93 0.14 10.77
C LYS A 204 -13.30 0.15 9.39
N LEU A 205 -13.94 0.91 8.50
CA LEU A 205 -13.45 1.17 7.16
C LEU A 205 -13.25 2.67 6.98
N TYR A 206 -12.21 3.04 6.25
CA TYR A 206 -11.87 4.42 5.95
C TYR A 206 -11.72 4.59 4.45
N VAL A 207 -12.24 5.69 3.92
CA VAL A 207 -12.14 6.02 2.49
C VAL A 207 -11.64 7.44 2.29
N GLY A 208 -10.77 7.57 1.30
CA GLY A 208 -10.35 8.85 0.74
C GLY A 208 -11.12 9.11 -0.53
N THR A 209 -11.62 10.32 -0.70
CA THR A 209 -12.43 10.72 -1.85
C THR A 209 -11.70 11.75 -2.70
N GLU A 210 -12.18 11.97 -3.92
CA GLU A 210 -11.63 12.96 -4.84
C GLU A 210 -11.93 14.40 -4.40
N ASP A 211 -13.12 14.66 -3.83
CA ASP A 211 -13.60 16.02 -3.55
C ASP A 211 -14.28 16.21 -2.18
N ASP A 212 -14.55 15.12 -1.45
CA ASP A 212 -15.40 15.12 -0.25
C ASP A 212 -14.62 14.82 1.05
N GLY A 213 -13.30 14.69 0.97
CA GLY A 213 -12.41 14.43 2.09
C GLY A 213 -12.37 12.96 2.53
N PHE A 214 -12.22 12.79 3.84
CA PHE A 214 -12.19 11.51 4.53
C PHE A 214 -13.60 11.12 5.00
N CYS A 215 -14.00 9.89 4.70
CA CYS A 215 -15.19 9.28 5.27
C CYS A 215 -14.84 7.99 6.00
N LEU A 216 -15.64 7.65 7.01
CA LEU A 216 -15.47 6.43 7.78
C LEU A 216 -16.79 5.69 7.97
N SER A 217 -16.69 4.38 8.04
CA SER A 217 -17.74 3.47 8.48
C SER A 217 -17.29 2.81 9.77
N GLY A 218 -18.16 2.78 10.78
CA GLY A 218 -17.92 2.06 12.04
C GLY A 218 -18.67 0.73 12.15
N ASP A 219 -19.40 0.33 11.11
CA ASP A 219 -20.36 -0.78 11.14
C ASP A 219 -20.16 -1.77 10.00
N GLY A 220 -18.93 -1.87 9.48
CA GLY A 220 -18.56 -2.80 8.41
C GLY A 220 -19.09 -2.39 7.04
N GLY A 221 -19.12 -1.09 6.76
CA GLY A 221 -19.53 -0.53 5.46
C GLY A 221 -21.03 -0.51 5.24
N ASN A 222 -21.84 -0.47 6.30
CA ASN A 222 -23.30 -0.31 6.17
C ASN A 222 -23.71 1.17 6.18
N THR A 223 -23.03 2.00 6.98
CA THR A 223 -23.19 3.45 6.97
C THR A 223 -21.84 4.15 6.87
N TRP A 224 -21.84 5.34 6.25
CA TRP A 224 -20.64 6.13 5.99
C TRP A 224 -20.87 7.57 6.44
N ASN A 225 -19.90 8.12 7.17
CA ASN A 225 -19.96 9.49 7.68
C ASN A 225 -18.69 10.26 7.27
N ARG A 226 -18.87 11.51 6.85
CA ARG A 226 -17.77 12.45 6.61
C ARG A 226 -17.14 12.84 7.95
N SER A 227 -15.81 12.95 7.99
CA SER A 227 -15.09 13.39 9.19
C SER A 227 -13.87 14.23 8.79
N ASN A 228 -14.11 15.52 8.59
CA ASN A 228 -13.20 16.44 7.90
C ASN A 228 -12.82 17.67 8.74
N GLU A 229 -13.05 17.66 10.06
CA GLU A 229 -12.66 18.81 10.91
C GLU A 229 -11.14 19.03 10.82
N GLY A 230 -10.72 20.25 10.48
CA GLY A 230 -9.30 20.58 10.27
C GLY A 230 -8.72 20.15 8.91
N LEU A 231 -9.47 19.39 8.09
CA LEU A 231 -9.02 18.96 6.76
C LEU A 231 -9.39 20.01 5.69
N GLN A 232 -8.39 20.81 5.31
CA GLN A 232 -8.55 21.88 4.30
C GLN A 232 -8.43 21.36 2.85
N HIS A 233 -7.69 20.27 2.64
CA HIS A 233 -7.48 19.65 1.33
C HIS A 233 -8.25 18.33 1.25
N ARG A 234 -9.31 18.30 0.43
CA ARG A 234 -10.32 17.24 0.44
C ARG A 234 -10.10 16.12 -0.56
N THR A 235 -9.13 16.25 -1.45
CA THR A 235 -8.69 15.15 -2.31
C THR A 235 -7.71 14.28 -1.52
N VAL A 236 -8.14 13.07 -1.16
CA VAL A 236 -7.39 12.15 -0.29
C VAL A 236 -6.96 10.92 -1.10
N TYR A 237 -5.67 10.81 -1.44
CA TYR A 237 -5.11 9.72 -2.24
C TYR A 237 -4.65 8.52 -1.42
N ALA A 238 -4.20 8.74 -0.18
CA ALA A 238 -3.64 7.69 0.67
C ALA A 238 -4.18 7.76 2.10
N ILE A 239 -4.35 6.59 2.71
CA ILE A 239 -4.69 6.45 4.13
C ILE A 239 -3.74 5.40 4.72
N ALA A 240 -3.10 5.74 5.84
CA ALA A 240 -2.33 4.79 6.65
C ALA A 240 -2.84 4.84 8.09
N VAL A 241 -3.15 3.67 8.65
CA VAL A 241 -3.61 3.51 10.03
C VAL A 241 -2.50 2.88 10.84
N ASP A 242 -2.14 3.50 11.95
CA ASP A 242 -1.10 2.99 12.84
C ASP A 242 -1.50 1.62 13.42
N GLY A 243 -0.67 0.61 13.15
CA GLY A 243 -0.86 -0.77 13.60
C GLY A 243 -0.80 -0.95 15.11
N GLN A 244 -0.19 -0.02 15.87
CA GLN A 244 -0.17 -0.08 17.34
C GLN A 244 -1.29 0.74 17.97
N ASN A 245 -1.77 1.79 17.30
CA ASN A 245 -2.85 2.63 17.79
C ASN A 245 -3.77 3.12 16.65
N SER A 246 -4.89 2.44 16.46
CA SER A 246 -5.92 2.78 15.46
C SER A 246 -6.50 4.21 15.59
N ARG A 247 -6.24 4.94 16.68
CA ARG A 247 -6.62 6.36 16.78
C ARG A 247 -5.70 7.26 15.96
N THR A 248 -4.48 6.81 15.68
CA THR A 248 -3.51 7.53 14.84
C THR A 248 -3.72 7.15 13.38
N ILE A 249 -4.14 8.12 12.57
CA ILE A 249 -4.38 7.93 11.14
C ILE A 249 -3.66 9.03 10.38
N PHE A 250 -3.04 8.69 9.27
CA PHE A 250 -2.40 9.62 8.34
C PHE A 250 -3.13 9.64 7.01
N LEU A 251 -3.27 10.83 6.42
CA LEU A 251 -3.82 11.03 5.08
C LEU A 251 -2.77 11.65 4.17
N GLY A 252 -2.68 11.15 2.94
CA GLY A 252 -1.95 11.80 1.85
C GLY A 252 -2.94 12.53 0.98
N THR A 253 -2.71 13.82 0.75
CA THR A 253 -3.66 14.70 0.05
C THR A 253 -3.05 15.33 -1.19
N HIS A 254 -3.89 15.83 -2.08
CA HIS A 254 -3.49 16.72 -3.18
C HIS A 254 -3.25 18.13 -2.65
N GLY A 255 -2.06 18.68 -2.86
CA GLY A 255 -1.67 20.04 -2.46
C GLY A 255 -1.52 20.29 -0.95
N GLY A 256 -2.09 19.44 -0.08
CA GLY A 256 -2.08 19.62 1.37
C GLY A 256 -0.98 18.87 2.12
N GLY A 257 -0.24 17.98 1.46
CA GLY A 257 0.78 17.15 2.08
C GLY A 257 0.16 16.02 2.90
N VAL A 258 0.78 15.75 4.05
CA VAL A 258 0.28 14.79 5.03
C VAL A 258 -0.63 15.48 6.04
N TYR A 259 -1.77 14.86 6.35
CA TYR A 259 -2.57 15.17 7.54
C TYR A 259 -2.47 14.04 8.54
N ARG A 260 -2.57 14.35 9.83
CA ARG A 260 -2.60 13.37 10.92
C ARG A 260 -3.79 13.62 11.83
N SER A 261 -4.45 12.54 12.23
CA SER A 261 -5.40 12.51 13.33
C SER A 261 -4.84 11.65 14.46
N LEU A 262 -5.10 12.04 15.72
CA LEU A 262 -4.78 11.27 16.93
C LEU A 262 -6.04 10.78 17.67
N ASP A 263 -7.21 10.99 17.08
CA ASP A 263 -8.52 10.72 17.69
C ASP A 263 -9.44 9.85 16.84
N GLY A 264 -8.87 9.08 15.92
CA GLY A 264 -9.60 8.15 15.06
C GLY A 264 -10.28 8.84 13.88
N GLY A 265 -9.68 9.93 13.39
CA GLY A 265 -10.15 10.68 12.22
C GLY A 265 -11.19 11.75 12.53
N LYS A 266 -11.40 12.15 13.79
CA LYS A 266 -12.38 13.20 14.14
C LYS A 266 -11.82 14.58 13.85
N ASN A 267 -10.55 14.83 14.20
CA ASN A 267 -9.84 16.06 13.92
C ASN A 267 -8.55 15.77 13.15
N TRP A 268 -8.21 16.66 12.23
CA TRP A 268 -7.03 16.56 11.36
C TRP A 268 -6.11 17.77 11.54
N GLU A 269 -4.82 17.50 11.66
CA GLU A 269 -3.75 18.50 11.64
C GLU A 269 -2.89 18.32 10.40
N GLN A 270 -2.56 19.42 9.72
CA GLN A 270 -1.60 19.38 8.62
C GLN A 270 -0.17 19.16 9.16
N LYS A 271 0.54 18.22 8.57
CA LYS A 271 1.84 17.71 8.99
C LYS A 271 2.81 17.63 7.80
N GLY A 272 2.98 18.75 7.10
CA GLY A 272 3.78 18.85 5.88
C GLY A 272 5.24 19.35 6.06
N VAL A 273 5.69 19.61 7.28
CA VAL A 273 7.00 20.23 7.54
C VAL A 273 8.13 19.34 7.01
N GLY A 274 8.93 19.86 6.07
CA GLY A 274 10.06 19.17 5.44
C GLY A 274 9.76 18.47 4.11
N LEU A 275 8.48 18.34 3.73
CA LEU A 275 8.10 17.85 2.40
C LEU A 275 8.37 18.93 1.34
N LYS A 276 9.07 18.60 0.26
CA LYS A 276 9.29 19.53 -0.87
C LYS A 276 8.12 19.56 -1.86
N ASN A 277 7.33 18.49 -1.91
CA ASN A 277 6.10 18.43 -2.70
C ASN A 277 4.97 17.92 -1.79
N LEU A 278 3.81 18.59 -1.87
CA LEU A 278 2.65 18.35 -1.02
C LEU A 278 1.63 17.40 -1.67
N ASP A 279 1.88 16.89 -2.88
CA ASP A 279 1.07 15.83 -3.49
C ASP A 279 1.52 14.46 -3.00
N VAL A 280 0.88 13.95 -1.95
CA VAL A 280 1.22 12.69 -1.30
C VAL A 280 0.28 11.58 -1.78
N HIS A 281 0.83 10.62 -2.53
CA HIS A 281 0.05 9.54 -3.19
C HIS A 281 0.11 8.21 -2.47
N SER A 282 1.09 8.02 -1.57
CA SER A 282 1.23 6.78 -0.81
C SER A 282 1.77 7.05 0.59
N LEU A 283 1.28 6.28 1.55
CA LEU A 283 1.68 6.35 2.94
C LEU A 283 1.75 4.94 3.53
N VAL A 284 2.72 4.72 4.43
CA VAL A 284 2.74 3.51 5.27
C VAL A 284 3.34 3.83 6.63
N THR A 285 2.75 3.29 7.68
CA THR A 285 3.30 3.29 9.05
C THR A 285 4.02 1.97 9.29
N LEU A 286 5.17 1.99 9.99
CA LEU A 286 5.83 0.74 10.39
C LEU A 286 5.10 0.10 11.58
N PRO A 287 4.59 -1.15 11.46
CA PRO A 287 3.92 -1.85 12.55
C PRO A 287 4.75 -1.97 13.84
N SER A 288 6.08 -2.07 13.72
CA SER A 288 7.03 -2.16 14.84
C SER A 288 7.27 -0.83 15.53
N ASN A 289 7.00 0.29 14.86
CA ASN A 289 7.27 1.62 15.37
C ASN A 289 6.32 2.69 14.78
N SER A 290 5.29 3.04 15.56
CA SER A 290 4.32 4.08 15.22
C SER A 290 4.90 5.47 14.99
N GLN A 291 6.14 5.74 15.43
CA GLN A 291 6.81 7.00 15.16
C GLN A 291 7.40 7.07 13.75
N THR A 292 7.58 5.92 13.09
CA THR A 292 8.17 5.90 11.75
C THR A 292 7.10 5.74 10.68
N VAL A 293 7.03 6.73 9.80
CA VAL A 293 6.05 6.81 8.71
C VAL A 293 6.79 7.18 7.43
N PHE A 294 6.38 6.59 6.31
CA PHE A 294 6.90 6.94 4.99
C PHE A 294 5.81 7.60 4.15
N ALA A 295 6.21 8.63 3.39
CA ALA A 295 5.35 9.35 2.47
C ALA A 295 5.95 9.38 1.07
N GLY A 296 5.23 8.82 0.11
CA GLY A 296 5.55 8.89 -1.30
C GLY A 296 4.92 10.12 -1.94
N THR A 297 5.75 10.98 -2.52
CA THR A 297 5.32 12.23 -3.16
C THR A 297 5.42 12.17 -4.68
N LEU A 298 4.67 13.03 -5.38
CA LEU A 298 4.88 13.24 -6.81
C LEU A 298 6.12 14.11 -7.06
N ASN A 299 7.06 13.61 -7.85
CA ASN A 299 8.28 14.33 -8.25
C ASN A 299 9.17 14.83 -7.08
N GLY A 300 8.89 14.46 -5.84
CA GLY A 300 9.71 14.79 -4.67
C GLY A 300 10.46 13.58 -4.10
N GLY A 301 10.09 12.36 -4.49
CA GLY A 301 10.63 11.12 -3.96
C GLY A 301 9.95 10.63 -2.69
N LEU A 302 10.66 9.77 -1.97
CA LEU A 302 10.25 9.17 -0.71
C LEU A 302 10.75 10.03 0.46
N TYR A 303 9.85 10.31 1.41
CA TYR A 303 10.16 10.97 2.67
C TYR A 303 9.90 10.02 3.84
N ARG A 304 10.62 10.24 4.92
CA ARG A 304 10.49 9.50 6.18
C ARG A 304 10.30 10.48 7.33
N SER A 305 9.37 10.16 8.22
CA SER A 305 9.27 10.76 9.54
C SER A 305 9.69 9.73 10.58
N THR A 306 10.33 10.17 11.67
CA THR A 306 10.72 9.36 12.83
C THR A 306 10.13 9.87 14.14
N ASN A 307 9.23 10.86 14.05
CA ASN A 307 8.58 11.54 15.16
C ASN A 307 7.05 11.59 14.97
N GLY A 308 6.48 10.54 14.40
CA GLY A 308 5.03 10.40 14.25
C GLY A 308 4.42 11.40 13.27
N GLY A 309 5.18 11.85 12.28
CA GLY A 309 4.75 12.81 11.26
C GLY A 309 4.92 14.28 11.62
N GLU A 310 5.54 14.65 12.76
CA GLU A 310 5.76 16.08 13.07
C GLU A 310 6.68 16.76 12.05
N SER A 311 7.70 16.05 11.55
CA SER A 311 8.56 16.51 10.48
C SER A 311 8.99 15.36 9.57
N TRP A 312 9.39 15.73 8.35
CA TRP A 312 9.77 14.81 7.28
C TRP A 312 11.15 15.12 6.76
N GLU A 313 11.91 14.07 6.51
CA GLU A 313 13.22 14.13 5.87
C GLU A 313 13.19 13.36 4.56
N PHE A 314 13.91 13.85 3.57
CA PHE A 314 14.11 13.10 2.32
C PHE A 314 14.81 11.77 2.64
N ASN A 315 14.29 10.66 2.08
CA ASN A 315 14.84 9.32 2.30
C ASN A 315 15.44 8.72 1.03
N SER A 316 14.74 8.76 -0.11
CA SER A 316 15.11 7.99 -1.30
C SER A 316 14.40 8.50 -2.57
N GLN A 317 14.92 8.12 -3.74
CA GLN A 317 14.30 8.38 -5.06
C GLN A 317 14.02 9.86 -5.35
N GLU A 318 15.05 10.70 -5.28
CA GLU A 318 14.91 12.13 -5.58
C GLU A 318 14.31 12.36 -6.99
N GLU A 319 13.40 13.33 -7.09
CA GLU A 319 12.66 13.69 -8.31
C GLU A 319 11.79 12.56 -8.90
N ALA A 320 11.48 11.54 -8.10
CA ALA A 320 10.63 10.43 -8.50
C ALA A 320 9.17 10.61 -8.06
N GLN A 321 8.29 9.89 -8.74
CA GLN A 321 6.88 9.72 -8.40
C GLN A 321 6.70 8.40 -7.68
N VAL A 322 6.49 8.46 -6.37
CA VAL A 322 6.29 7.26 -5.54
C VAL A 322 4.79 6.99 -5.39
N TRP A 323 4.30 5.99 -6.12
CA TRP A 323 2.87 5.72 -6.28
C TRP A 323 2.32 4.69 -5.30
N GLY A 324 3.17 3.80 -4.80
CA GLY A 324 2.76 2.75 -3.89
C GLY A 324 3.81 2.50 -2.83
N LEU A 325 3.33 2.35 -1.60
CA LEU A 325 4.10 1.92 -0.44
C LEU A 325 3.33 0.80 0.23
N SER A 326 4.04 -0.24 0.65
CA SER A 326 3.50 -1.31 1.49
C SER A 326 4.58 -1.87 2.41
N VAL A 327 4.14 -2.52 3.49
CA VAL A 327 5.00 -3.09 4.53
C VAL A 327 4.56 -4.52 4.84
N ARG A 328 5.53 -5.37 5.14
CA ARG A 328 5.33 -6.74 5.60
C ARG A 328 6.26 -7.06 6.77
#